data_AF-A0A8S9GYE4-F1
#
_entry.id   AF-A0A8S9GYE4-F1
#
_cell.length_a   1.000
_cell.length_b   1.000
_cell.length_c   1.000
_cell.angle_alpha   90.00
_cell.angle_beta   90.00
_cell.angle_gamma   90.00
#
_symmetry.space_group_name_H-M   'P 1'
#
loop_
_entity.id
_entity.type
_entity.pdbx_description
1 polymer ?
#
loop_
_entity_poly.entity_id
_entity_poly.type
_entity_poly.pdbx_seq_one_letter_code
_entity_poly.pdbx_strand_id
1 'polypeptide(L)'
;MATASVAFKSREDHRKQIELEEARKAGLAPAEVDEDGKEINPHIPQYMSSAPWYLNSEKPSLKHQRKWKSDPNYTKSWYDRGAKIYQAEKYRKGACQNCGAMTHTAKACMDRPRKIGAKYTNKNIAPDEKIESFELDYDGKRDRWNGYDPSTYHRVVDLYEAKEDARKKYLKEQQIKKLEEKNNNQEGDDAASDGDEEEDDLRVDEAKVDESRQMDFAKVEKRVRTTGGGSTGTVSQ
;
A
#
# COMPACT_ATOMS: atom_id res chain seq x y z
N MET A 1 -37.50 -27.77 -18.77
CA MET A 1 -38.02 -27.10 -19.97
C MET A 1 -37.83 -25.61 -19.75
N ALA A 2 -36.83 -24.99 -20.36
CA ALA A 2 -36.57 -23.55 -20.22
C ALA A 2 -37.11 -22.84 -21.46
N THR A 3 -38.22 -22.11 -21.31
CA THR A 3 -38.77 -21.24 -22.36
C THR A 3 -38.15 -19.85 -22.19
N ALA A 4 -37.03 -19.60 -22.86
CA ALA A 4 -36.55 -18.23 -23.06
C ALA A 4 -37.44 -17.57 -24.11
N SER A 5 -38.40 -16.75 -23.70
CA SER A 5 -39.23 -15.96 -24.59
C SER A 5 -38.41 -14.77 -25.13
N VAL A 6 -37.58 -15.01 -26.13
CA VAL A 6 -37.04 -13.92 -26.95
C VAL A 6 -38.19 -13.43 -27.81
N ALA A 7 -38.92 -12.42 -27.35
CA ALA A 7 -39.98 -11.81 -28.12
C ALA A 7 -39.37 -11.22 -29.40
N PHE A 8 -39.72 -11.79 -30.56
CA PHE A 8 -39.35 -11.21 -31.86
C PHE A 8 -39.94 -9.81 -31.93
N LYS A 9 -39.09 -8.79 -31.82
CA LYS A 9 -39.49 -7.39 -32.00
C LYS A 9 -39.95 -7.19 -33.44
N SER A 10 -41.06 -6.48 -33.64
CA SER A 10 -41.51 -6.11 -34.98
C SER A 10 -40.41 -5.29 -35.68
N ARG A 11 -40.33 -5.36 -37.02
CA ARG A 11 -39.40 -4.55 -37.82
C ARG A 11 -39.60 -3.04 -37.57
N GLU A 12 -40.78 -2.63 -37.14
CA GLU A 12 -41.10 -1.26 -36.75
C GLU A 12 -40.50 -0.91 -35.38
N ASP A 13 -40.58 -1.82 -34.40
CA ASP A 13 -40.03 -1.60 -33.05
C ASP A 13 -38.50 -1.60 -33.05
N HIS A 14 -37.88 -2.41 -33.91
CA HIS A 14 -36.43 -2.39 -34.11
C HIS A 14 -35.95 -1.07 -34.73
N ARG A 15 -36.70 -0.52 -35.71
CA ARG A 15 -36.38 0.80 -36.29
C ARG A 15 -36.51 1.92 -35.24
N LYS A 16 -37.60 1.92 -34.46
CA LYS A 16 -37.80 2.87 -33.36
C LYS A 16 -36.69 2.80 -32.31
N GLN A 17 -36.16 1.62 -32.00
CA GLN A 17 -35.06 1.46 -31.05
C GLN A 17 -33.75 2.08 -31.57
N ILE A 18 -33.42 1.87 -32.85
CA ILE A 18 -32.24 2.48 -33.47
C ILE A 18 -32.36 4.00 -33.47
N GLU A 19 -33.51 4.54 -33.90
CA GLU A 19 -33.75 6.00 -33.92
C GLU A 19 -33.67 6.61 -32.51
N LEU A 20 -34.15 5.89 -31.49
CA LEU A 20 -34.07 6.31 -30.10
C LEU A 20 -32.63 6.28 -29.58
N GLU A 21 -31.86 5.24 -29.90
CA GLU A 21 -30.43 5.16 -29.58
C GLU A 21 -29.63 6.27 -30.26
N GLU A 22 -29.92 6.59 -31.53
CA GLU A 22 -29.31 7.71 -32.26
C GLU A 22 -29.68 9.07 -31.64
N ALA A 23 -30.95 9.27 -31.26
CA ALA A 23 -31.38 10.48 -30.57
C ALA A 23 -30.72 10.62 -29.19
N ARG A 24 -30.56 9.51 -28.44
CA ARG A 24 -29.82 9.49 -27.17
C ARG A 24 -28.35 9.83 -27.38
N LYS A 25 -27.72 9.27 -28.41
CA LYS A 25 -26.33 9.54 -28.77
C LYS A 25 -26.11 10.99 -29.25
N ALA A 26 -27.12 11.60 -29.86
CA ALA A 26 -27.14 13.01 -30.24
C ALA A 26 -27.49 13.96 -29.08
N GLY A 27 -27.83 13.44 -27.88
CA GLY A 27 -28.24 14.24 -26.72
C GLY A 27 -29.64 14.84 -26.82
N LEU A 28 -30.46 14.40 -27.79
CA LEU A 28 -31.84 14.84 -28.00
C LEU A 28 -32.84 14.11 -27.11
N ALA A 29 -32.52 12.86 -26.73
CA ALA A 29 -33.35 12.03 -25.86
C ALA A 29 -32.63 11.71 -24.54
N PRO A 30 -33.37 11.56 -23.41
CA PRO A 30 -32.77 11.24 -22.12
C PRO A 30 -32.09 9.86 -22.14
N ALA A 31 -31.00 9.75 -21.39
CA ALA A 31 -30.26 8.51 -21.21
C ALA A 31 -31.14 7.42 -20.59
N GLU A 32 -30.79 6.17 -20.87
CA GLU A 32 -31.44 5.02 -20.23
C GLU A 32 -31.03 4.93 -18.77
N VAL A 33 -31.96 4.60 -17.87
CA VAL A 33 -31.70 4.53 -16.43
C VAL A 33 -31.65 3.05 -16.02
N ASP A 34 -30.55 2.67 -15.37
CA ASP A 34 -30.34 1.34 -14.78
C ASP A 34 -31.29 1.11 -13.57
N GLU A 35 -31.40 -0.12 -13.11
CA GLU A 35 -32.11 -0.54 -11.89
C GLU A 35 -31.73 0.27 -10.65
N ASP A 36 -30.45 0.66 -10.56
CA ASP A 36 -29.91 1.43 -9.43
C ASP A 36 -30.12 2.95 -9.60
N GLY A 37 -30.92 3.39 -10.58
CA GLY A 37 -31.20 4.80 -10.85
C GLY A 37 -30.04 5.54 -11.54
N LYS A 38 -29.06 4.82 -12.09
CA LYS A 38 -27.89 5.41 -12.75
C LYS A 38 -28.11 5.52 -14.25
N GLU A 39 -27.80 6.67 -14.81
CA GLU A 39 -27.84 6.89 -16.26
C GLU A 39 -26.75 6.07 -16.96
N ILE A 40 -27.17 5.27 -17.94
CA ILE A 40 -26.30 4.51 -18.83
C ILE A 40 -25.91 5.45 -19.97
N ASN A 41 -24.60 5.68 -20.11
CA ASN A 41 -24.07 6.54 -21.16
C ASN A 41 -24.45 5.99 -22.55
N PRO A 42 -25.18 6.76 -23.40
CA PRO A 42 -25.59 6.34 -24.75
C PRO A 42 -24.44 6.04 -25.72
N HIS A 43 -23.22 6.46 -25.40
CA HIS A 43 -22.03 6.21 -26.22
C HIS A 43 -21.37 4.85 -25.91
N ILE A 44 -21.83 4.12 -24.89
CA ILE A 44 -21.36 2.75 -24.63
C ILE A 44 -21.87 1.85 -25.77
N PRO A 45 -20.99 1.12 -26.49
CA PRO A 45 -21.42 0.21 -27.54
C PRO A 45 -22.42 -0.83 -27.03
N GLN A 46 -23.40 -1.19 -27.86
CA GLN A 46 -24.50 -2.09 -27.50
C GLN A 46 -24.03 -3.43 -26.91
N TYR A 47 -22.93 -3.99 -27.43
CA TYR A 47 -22.38 -5.26 -26.93
C TYR A 47 -21.81 -5.19 -25.51
N MET A 48 -21.47 -4.00 -25.01
CA MET A 48 -21.02 -3.79 -23.64
C MET A 48 -22.18 -3.51 -22.68
N SER A 49 -23.21 -2.80 -23.13
CA SER A 49 -24.40 -2.47 -22.32
C SER A 49 -25.40 -3.61 -22.22
N SER A 50 -25.50 -4.47 -23.24
CA SER A 50 -26.37 -5.66 -23.19
C SER A 50 -25.80 -6.70 -22.22
N ALA A 51 -26.52 -6.99 -21.15
CA ALA A 51 -26.18 -8.06 -20.24
C ALA A 51 -26.49 -9.43 -20.90
N PRO A 52 -25.55 -10.40 -20.85
CA PRO A 52 -25.75 -11.74 -21.39
C PRO A 52 -26.94 -12.49 -20.76
N TRP A 53 -27.56 -13.38 -21.54
CA TRP A 53 -28.77 -14.12 -21.14
C TRP A 53 -28.64 -14.90 -19.82
N TYR A 54 -27.44 -15.39 -19.47
CA TYR A 54 -27.20 -16.17 -18.25
C TYR A 54 -27.20 -15.34 -16.96
N LEU A 55 -27.23 -14.01 -17.06
CA LEU A 55 -27.30 -13.10 -15.92
C LEU A 55 -28.75 -12.71 -15.55
N ASN A 56 -29.75 -13.16 -16.32
CA ASN A 56 -31.19 -12.95 -16.07
C ASN A 56 -31.57 -11.51 -15.70
N SER A 57 -30.88 -10.52 -16.26
CA SER A 57 -31.20 -9.11 -16.06
C SER A 57 -32.36 -8.73 -16.97
N GLU A 58 -33.49 -8.35 -16.38
CA GLU A 58 -34.68 -7.92 -17.12
C GLU A 58 -34.56 -6.47 -17.64
N LYS A 59 -33.66 -5.69 -17.04
CA LYS A 59 -33.43 -4.29 -17.39
C LYS A 59 -32.00 -4.04 -17.92
N PRO A 60 -31.82 -3.01 -18.77
CA PRO A 60 -30.49 -2.54 -19.16
C PRO A 60 -29.68 -2.18 -17.91
N SER A 61 -28.54 -2.85 -17.70
CA SER A 61 -27.68 -2.61 -16.56
C SER A 61 -26.21 -2.77 -16.93
N LEU A 62 -25.33 -2.08 -16.20
CA LEU A 62 -23.88 -2.25 -16.35
C LEU A 62 -23.27 -3.09 -15.21
N LYS A 63 -24.12 -3.77 -14.42
CA LYS A 63 -23.71 -4.57 -13.25
C LYS A 63 -22.78 -5.72 -13.65
N HIS A 64 -22.98 -6.33 -14.81
CA HIS A 64 -22.16 -7.43 -15.30
C HIS A 64 -20.73 -7.03 -15.69
N GLN A 65 -20.52 -5.75 -16.00
CA GLN A 65 -19.19 -5.21 -16.25
C GLN A 65 -18.45 -4.86 -14.96
N ARG A 66 -19.15 -4.78 -13.82
CA ARG A 66 -18.51 -4.54 -12.52
C ARG A 66 -17.85 -5.84 -12.06
N LYS A 67 -16.77 -5.67 -11.30
CA LYS A 67 -16.06 -6.77 -10.69
C LYS A 67 -16.98 -7.51 -9.72
N TRP A 68 -17.40 -8.73 -10.10
CA TRP A 68 -18.34 -9.54 -9.32
C TRP A 68 -17.67 -10.33 -8.19
N LYS A 69 -16.36 -10.62 -8.31
CA LYS A 69 -15.55 -11.19 -7.23
C LYS A 69 -14.92 -10.07 -6.41
N SER A 70 -15.18 -10.04 -5.10
CA SER A 70 -14.33 -9.28 -4.19
C SER A 70 -12.90 -9.77 -4.32
N ASP A 71 -11.93 -8.87 -4.21
CA ASP A 71 -10.54 -9.30 -4.07
C ASP A 71 -10.40 -10.24 -2.88
N PRO A 72 -9.62 -11.33 -2.99
CA PRO A 72 -9.25 -12.12 -1.83
C PRO A 72 -8.73 -11.17 -0.75
N ASN A 73 -9.17 -11.36 0.49
CA ASN A 73 -8.66 -10.57 1.60
C ASN A 73 -7.24 -11.06 1.92
N TYR A 74 -6.26 -10.60 1.15
CA TYR A 74 -4.87 -10.97 1.33
C TYR A 74 -4.41 -10.48 2.71
N THR A 75 -3.94 -11.41 3.53
CA THR A 75 -3.52 -11.10 4.89
C THR A 75 -2.21 -10.31 4.85
N LYS A 76 -2.10 -9.20 5.60
CA LYS A 76 -0.83 -8.49 5.75
C LYS A 76 0.11 -9.14 6.78
N SER A 77 -0.38 -10.16 7.50
CA SER A 77 0.41 -10.90 8.48
C SER A 77 1.47 -11.77 7.79
N TRP A 78 2.61 -11.91 8.46
CA TRP A 78 3.69 -12.79 8.03
C TRP A 78 3.90 -13.92 9.04
N TYR A 79 4.63 -14.95 8.65
CA TYR A 79 4.92 -16.11 9.50
C TYR A 79 5.66 -15.72 10.79
N ASP A 80 5.18 -16.22 11.92
CA ASP A 80 5.84 -16.08 13.22
C ASP A 80 7.12 -16.93 13.29
N ARG A 81 8.25 -16.37 12.85
CA ARG A 81 9.53 -17.09 12.82
C ARG A 81 10.01 -17.42 14.22
N GLY A 82 10.26 -18.70 14.48
CA GLY A 82 10.77 -19.18 15.76
C GLY A 82 9.73 -19.27 16.87
N ALA A 83 8.45 -19.01 16.58
CA ALA A 83 7.38 -19.21 17.54
C ALA A 83 7.20 -20.70 17.88
N LYS A 84 7.19 -20.97 19.17
CA LYS A 84 7.06 -22.29 19.76
C LYS A 84 5.73 -22.36 20.48
N ILE A 85 4.98 -23.44 20.27
CA ILE A 85 3.66 -23.62 20.87
C ILE A 85 3.77 -24.44 22.15
N TYR A 86 4.19 -25.71 22.01
CA TYR A 86 4.11 -26.69 23.09
C TYR A 86 5.40 -27.51 23.18
N GLN A 87 5.93 -27.68 24.39
CA GLN A 87 7.06 -28.56 24.64
C GLN A 87 6.60 -29.77 25.45
N ALA A 88 6.81 -30.96 24.88
CA ALA A 88 6.53 -32.20 25.58
C ALA A 88 7.72 -32.62 26.45
N GLU A 89 7.46 -33.23 27.61
CA GLU A 89 8.49 -33.82 28.46
C GLU A 89 8.94 -35.21 27.99
N LYS A 90 8.06 -35.91 27.27
CA LYS A 90 8.27 -37.28 26.78
C LYS A 90 8.01 -37.37 25.29
N TYR A 91 8.64 -38.35 24.65
CA TYR A 91 8.43 -38.61 23.23
C TYR A 91 6.97 -39.01 22.96
N ARG A 92 6.35 -38.35 21.97
CA ARG A 92 5.00 -38.65 21.49
C ARG A 92 5.06 -39.50 20.22
N LYS A 93 4.11 -40.43 20.07
CA LYS A 93 4.01 -41.24 18.84
C LYS A 93 3.72 -40.32 17.65
N GLY A 94 4.49 -40.46 16.58
CA GLY A 94 4.39 -39.60 15.40
C GLY A 94 5.36 -38.41 15.42
N ALA A 95 6.03 -38.15 16.55
CA ALA A 95 7.04 -37.10 16.62
C ALA A 95 8.32 -37.47 15.88
N CYS A 96 9.07 -36.46 15.48
CA CYS A 96 10.41 -36.57 14.92
C CYS A 96 11.28 -37.48 15.81
N GLN A 97 11.84 -38.54 15.21
CA GLN A 97 12.62 -39.53 15.95
C GLN A 97 13.92 -38.95 16.51
N ASN A 98 14.42 -37.85 15.93
CA ASN A 98 15.64 -37.16 16.33
C ASN A 98 15.41 -36.20 17.52
N CYS A 99 14.59 -35.16 17.33
CA CYS A 99 14.40 -34.09 18.31
C CYS A 99 13.14 -34.24 19.18
N GLY A 100 12.12 -34.98 18.73
CA GLY A 100 10.87 -35.18 19.48
C GLY A 100 9.77 -34.14 19.24
N ALA A 101 9.94 -33.19 18.33
CA ALA A 101 8.88 -32.29 17.88
C ALA A 101 7.88 -33.00 16.95
N MET A 102 6.60 -32.62 16.97
CA MET A 102 5.55 -33.21 16.14
C MET A 102 5.39 -32.53 14.77
N THR A 103 6.04 -31.39 14.52
CA THR A 103 5.81 -30.56 13.33
C THR A 103 6.50 -31.06 12.07
N HIS A 104 7.53 -31.88 12.21
CA HIS A 104 8.34 -32.35 11.09
C HIS A 104 8.82 -33.80 11.28
N THR A 105 9.32 -34.39 10.19
CA THR A 105 9.89 -35.74 10.20
C THR A 105 11.39 -35.72 10.49
N ALA A 106 11.98 -36.87 10.85
CA ALA A 106 13.41 -36.97 11.15
C ALA A 106 14.35 -36.50 10.01
N LYS A 107 13.90 -36.61 8.75
CA LYS A 107 14.67 -36.15 7.58
C LYS A 107 14.66 -34.63 7.40
N ALA A 108 13.56 -33.98 7.78
CA ALA A 108 13.39 -32.53 7.72
C ALA A 108 13.72 -31.84 9.05
N CYS A 109 14.44 -32.53 9.93
CA CYS A 109 14.78 -32.01 11.25
C CYS A 109 15.92 -30.99 11.14
N MET A 110 15.70 -29.79 11.68
CA MET A 110 16.74 -28.76 11.74
C MET A 110 17.77 -29.01 12.86
N ASP A 111 17.45 -29.86 13.83
CA ASP A 111 18.41 -30.26 14.86
C ASP A 111 19.46 -31.21 14.31
N ARG A 112 20.69 -31.09 14.81
CA ARG A 112 21.79 -31.99 14.48
C ARG A 112 21.36 -33.47 14.66
N PRO A 113 21.57 -34.35 13.67
CA PRO A 113 21.28 -35.77 13.79
C PRO A 113 21.98 -36.38 15.00
N ARG A 114 21.21 -36.93 15.95
CA ARG A 114 21.72 -37.55 17.16
C ARG A 114 22.04 -39.03 16.90
N LYS A 115 23.11 -39.55 17.51
CA LYS A 115 23.44 -40.99 17.47
C LYS A 115 22.32 -41.85 18.07
N ILE A 116 21.73 -41.38 19.16
CA ILE A 116 20.54 -41.96 19.77
C ILE A 116 19.49 -40.86 19.86
N GLY A 117 18.41 -40.99 19.09
CA GLY A 117 17.35 -39.98 19.00
C GLY A 117 16.47 -39.86 20.25
N ALA A 118 15.68 -38.79 20.30
CA ALA A 118 14.68 -38.53 21.32
C ALA A 118 13.69 -39.69 21.50
N LYS A 119 13.40 -40.44 20.43
CA LYS A 119 12.51 -41.62 20.46
C LYS A 119 12.91 -42.65 21.52
N TYR A 120 14.20 -42.88 21.70
CA TYR A 120 14.72 -43.91 22.61
C TYR A 120 15.18 -43.34 23.95
N THR A 121 15.57 -42.06 23.98
CA THR A 121 16.16 -41.44 25.18
C THR A 121 15.19 -40.62 26.00
N ASN A 122 14.09 -40.12 25.40
CA ASN A 122 13.19 -39.12 26.01
C ASN A 122 13.91 -37.86 26.55
N LYS A 123 15.15 -37.59 26.11
CA LYS A 123 15.96 -36.46 26.58
C LYS A 123 15.99 -35.36 25.53
N ASN A 124 15.98 -34.12 25.99
CA ASN A 124 16.07 -32.91 25.16
C ASN A 124 15.00 -32.91 24.04
N ILE A 125 13.73 -32.98 24.43
CA ILE A 125 12.59 -32.89 23.51
C ILE A 125 12.45 -31.44 23.03
N ALA A 126 12.51 -31.27 21.72
CA ALA A 126 12.29 -29.97 21.10
C ALA A 126 10.82 -29.53 21.21
N PRO A 127 10.56 -28.23 21.39
CA PRO A 127 9.21 -27.68 21.32
C PRO A 127 8.65 -27.78 19.90
N ASP A 128 7.33 -27.91 19.80
CA ASP A 128 6.57 -27.87 18.56
C ASP A 128 6.53 -26.45 17.99
N GLU A 129 6.71 -26.33 16.69
CA GLU A 129 6.70 -25.07 15.93
C GLU A 129 5.26 -24.64 15.58
N LYS A 130 5.05 -23.34 15.40
CA LYS A 130 3.78 -22.82 14.87
C LYS A 130 3.74 -22.98 13.35
N ILE A 131 2.85 -23.82 12.85
CA ILE A 131 2.62 -24.00 11.41
C ILE A 131 1.46 -23.10 11.01
N GLU A 132 1.74 -22.12 10.16
CA GLU A 132 0.75 -21.19 9.61
C GLU A 132 0.75 -21.29 8.08
N SER A 133 -0.38 -20.96 7.45
CA SER A 133 -0.51 -20.89 5.99
C SER A 133 -1.23 -19.60 5.63
N PHE A 134 -0.60 -18.77 4.80
CA PHE A 134 -1.16 -17.50 4.35
C PHE A 134 -1.34 -17.48 2.83
N GLU A 135 -2.45 -16.92 2.39
CA GLU A 135 -2.68 -16.58 0.99
C GLU A 135 -2.34 -15.11 0.78
N LEU A 136 -1.27 -14.89 0.02
CA LEU A 136 -0.73 -13.58 -0.33
C LEU A 136 -0.83 -13.35 -1.82
N ASP A 137 -0.91 -12.09 -2.20
CA ASP A 137 -0.85 -11.63 -3.58
C ASP A 137 0.58 -11.74 -4.15
N TYR A 138 0.77 -11.35 -5.41
CA TYR A 138 2.07 -11.45 -6.07
C TYR A 138 3.13 -10.59 -5.37
N ASP A 139 2.74 -9.36 -4.99
CA ASP A 139 3.63 -8.39 -4.35
C ASP A 139 3.85 -8.75 -2.88
N GLY A 140 2.78 -9.10 -2.15
CA GLY A 140 2.89 -9.58 -0.77
C GLY A 140 3.79 -10.82 -0.60
N LYS A 141 3.90 -11.72 -1.59
CA LYS A 141 4.88 -12.82 -1.53
C LYS A 141 6.33 -12.38 -1.73
N ARG A 142 6.55 -11.26 -2.42
CA ARG A 142 7.87 -10.77 -2.84
C ARG A 142 8.34 -9.55 -2.08
N ASP A 143 7.51 -9.01 -1.20
CA ASP A 143 7.89 -7.91 -0.35
C ASP A 143 9.13 -8.29 0.48
N ARG A 144 10.20 -7.54 0.25
CA ARG A 144 11.49 -7.70 0.92
C ARG A 144 11.37 -7.43 2.42
N TRP A 145 10.39 -6.63 2.82
CA TRP A 145 10.17 -6.21 4.21
C TRP A 145 9.16 -7.07 4.96
N ASN A 146 8.78 -8.22 4.40
CA ASN A 146 7.95 -9.20 5.07
C ASN A 146 8.55 -9.67 6.40
N GLY A 147 7.79 -9.49 7.49
CA GLY A 147 8.22 -9.83 8.85
C GLY A 147 9.21 -8.83 9.45
N TYR A 148 9.33 -7.63 8.89
CA TYR A 148 10.10 -6.54 9.51
C TYR A 148 9.44 -6.08 10.80
N ASP A 149 10.20 -6.06 11.89
CA ASP A 149 9.77 -5.52 13.17
C ASP A 149 10.06 -4.01 13.22
N PRO A 150 9.03 -3.15 13.26
CA PRO A 150 9.21 -1.69 13.30
C PRO A 150 10.08 -1.21 14.46
N SER A 151 10.11 -1.94 15.58
CA SER A 151 10.93 -1.56 16.74
C SER A 151 12.44 -1.65 16.45
N THR A 152 12.85 -2.49 15.49
CA THR A 152 14.26 -2.62 15.11
C THR A 152 14.81 -1.37 14.42
N TYR A 153 13.93 -0.50 13.91
CA TYR A 153 14.32 0.78 13.31
C TYR A 153 14.99 1.72 14.32
N HIS A 154 14.72 1.57 15.62
CA HIS A 154 15.40 2.35 16.66
C HIS A 154 16.92 2.25 16.57
N ARG A 155 17.48 1.09 16.20
CA ARG A 155 18.93 0.93 16.01
C ARG A 155 19.49 1.84 14.92
N VAL A 156 18.71 2.10 13.88
CA VAL A 156 19.11 3.03 12.82
C VAL A 156 19.10 4.45 13.36
N VAL A 157 18.04 4.84 14.08
CA VAL A 157 17.93 6.14 14.73
C VAL A 157 19.12 6.38 15.67
N ASP A 158 19.41 5.42 16.56
CA ASP A 158 20.53 5.50 17.51
C ASP A 158 21.88 5.72 16.79
N LEU A 159 22.10 5.05 15.65
CA LEU A 159 23.31 5.21 14.85
C LEU A 159 23.42 6.61 14.25
N TYR A 160 22.31 7.19 13.78
CA TYR A 160 22.29 8.56 13.26
C TYR A 160 22.48 9.59 14.37
N GLU A 161 21.82 9.41 15.53
CA GLU A 161 22.00 10.28 16.69
C GLU A 161 23.47 10.29 17.15
N ALA A 162 24.10 9.11 17.27
CA ALA A 162 25.51 9.00 17.62
C ALA A 162 26.43 9.68 16.59
N LYS A 163 26.10 9.58 15.30
CA LYS A 163 26.84 10.24 14.21
C LYS A 163 26.71 11.76 14.29
N GLU A 164 25.51 12.28 14.51
CA GLU A 164 25.28 13.72 14.64
C GLU A 164 25.94 14.29 15.90
N ASP A 165 25.93 13.56 17.02
CA ASP A 165 26.63 13.95 18.22
C ASP A 165 28.15 14.00 18.03
N ALA A 166 28.72 13.03 17.31
CA ALA A 166 30.14 13.05 16.94
C ALA A 166 30.46 14.24 16.02
N ARG A 167 29.60 14.53 15.04
CA ARG A 167 29.74 15.71 14.16
C ARG A 167 29.70 17.01 14.96
N LYS A 168 28.75 17.16 15.87
CA LYS A 168 28.62 18.33 16.76
C LYS A 168 29.85 18.52 17.65
N LYS A 169 30.38 17.43 18.23
CA LYS A 169 31.61 17.47 19.04
C LYS A 169 32.81 17.93 18.19
N TYR A 170 32.98 17.36 17.01
CA TYR A 170 34.06 17.75 16.09
C TYR A 170 33.98 19.24 15.69
N LEU A 171 32.79 19.74 15.37
CA LEU A 171 32.59 21.15 15.04
C LEU A 171 32.91 22.08 16.22
N LYS A 172 32.47 21.71 17.43
CA LYS A 172 32.79 22.46 18.66
C LYS A 172 34.29 22.45 18.94
N GLU A 173 34.97 21.31 18.79
CA GLU A 173 36.43 21.22 18.93
C GLU A 173 37.17 22.07 17.90
N GLN A 174 36.70 22.14 16.65
CA GLN A 174 37.27 23.04 15.65
C GLN A 174 37.08 24.52 16.01
N GLN A 175 35.90 24.90 16.50
CA GLN A 175 35.64 26.28 16.94
C GLN A 175 36.54 26.66 18.12
N ILE A 176 36.70 25.77 19.11
CA ILE A 176 37.58 26.01 20.25
C ILE A 176 39.04 26.17 19.78
N LYS A 177 39.53 25.29 18.89
CA LYS A 177 40.89 25.43 18.32
C LYS A 177 41.11 26.76 17.61
N LYS A 178 40.14 27.20 16.78
CA LYS A 178 40.22 28.51 16.10
C LYS A 178 40.24 29.67 17.10
N LEU A 179 39.45 29.59 18.18
CA LEU A 179 39.45 30.61 19.23
C LEU A 179 40.76 30.62 20.04
N GLU A 180 41.33 29.45 20.35
CA GLU A 180 42.64 29.33 21.00
C GLU A 180 43.77 29.89 20.11
N GLU A 181 43.75 29.62 18.80
CA GLU A 181 44.69 30.19 17.83
C GLU A 181 44.56 31.72 17.73
N LYS A 182 43.32 32.25 17.70
CA LYS A 182 43.06 33.70 17.71
C LYS A 182 43.56 34.36 19.01
N ASN A 183 43.32 33.75 20.18
CA ASN A 183 43.76 34.28 21.47
C ASN A 183 45.29 34.23 21.66
N ASN A 184 45.96 33.16 21.22
CA ASN A 184 47.44 33.07 21.29
C ASN A 184 48.13 34.08 20.36
N ASN A 185 47.48 34.48 19.25
CA ASN A 185 47.99 35.51 18.34
C ASN A 185 47.71 36.94 18.84
N GLN A 186 46.89 37.14 19.88
CA GLN A 186 46.51 38.45 20.42
C GLN A 186 47.42 38.98 21.54
N GLU A 187 48.41 38.20 22.03
CA GLU A 187 49.43 38.71 22.96
C GLU A 187 50.56 39.50 22.26
N GLY A 188 50.46 39.72 20.94
CA GLY A 188 51.40 40.55 20.18
C GLY A 188 50.70 41.33 19.08
N ASP A 189 50.49 42.61 19.34
CA ASP A 189 50.21 43.71 18.40
C ASP A 189 48.73 44.08 18.16
N ASP A 190 48.39 45.28 18.63
CA ASP A 190 47.21 46.06 18.29
C ASP A 190 47.27 46.43 16.79
N ALA A 191 46.52 45.75 15.92
CA ALA A 191 46.22 46.28 14.59
C ALA A 191 44.93 45.71 14.01
N ALA A 192 43.99 46.61 13.75
CA ALA A 192 42.75 46.39 13.01
C ALA A 192 42.95 45.67 11.66
N SER A 193 42.16 44.62 11.44
CA SER A 193 41.72 44.10 10.14
C SER A 193 40.46 43.30 10.44
N ASP A 194 39.27 43.92 10.43
CA ASP A 194 38.42 44.07 9.24
C ASP A 194 38.49 42.88 8.28
N GLY A 195 37.35 42.21 8.13
CA GLY A 195 37.20 40.93 7.43
C GLY A 195 36.26 39.97 8.15
N ASP A 196 35.15 40.47 8.70
CA ASP A 196 34.07 39.68 9.28
C ASP A 196 33.24 39.04 8.14
N GLU A 197 33.87 38.11 7.42
CA GLU A 197 33.20 37.13 6.55
C GLU A 197 33.36 35.75 7.21
N GLU A 198 32.84 35.60 8.43
CA GLU A 198 32.43 34.28 8.92
C GLU A 198 31.17 33.88 8.15
N GLU A 199 31.38 33.41 6.92
CA GLU A 199 30.40 32.61 6.19
C GLU A 199 30.01 31.44 7.10
N ASP A 200 28.79 31.55 7.64
CA ASP A 200 28.09 30.58 8.46
C ASP A 200 27.91 29.27 7.67
N ASP A 201 28.99 28.50 7.57
CA ASP A 201 29.03 27.14 7.01
C ASP A 201 28.38 26.11 7.96
N LEU A 202 27.63 26.61 8.95
CA LEU A 202 26.68 25.87 9.78
C LEU A 202 25.24 26.25 9.43
N ARG A 203 24.94 26.41 8.13
CA ARG A 203 23.57 26.21 7.63
C ARG A 203 23.09 24.82 8.05
N VAL A 204 22.46 24.77 9.21
CA VAL A 204 21.48 23.75 9.54
C VAL A 204 20.47 23.84 8.42
N ASP A 205 20.43 22.81 7.57
CA ASP A 205 19.44 22.65 6.51
C ASP A 205 18.06 22.46 7.16
N GLU A 206 17.54 23.53 7.76
CA GLU A 206 16.15 23.65 8.13
C GLU A 206 15.41 23.91 6.82
N ALA A 207 15.17 22.81 6.10
CA ALA A 207 14.28 22.77 4.97
C ALA A 207 12.93 23.31 5.46
N LYS A 208 12.68 24.60 5.19
CA LYS A 208 11.36 25.21 5.34
C LYS A 208 10.38 24.33 4.56
N VAL A 209 9.57 23.58 5.29
CA VAL A 209 8.51 22.77 4.70
C VAL A 209 7.57 23.77 4.02
N ASP A 210 7.50 23.69 2.69
CA ASP A 210 6.66 24.53 1.87
C ASP A 210 5.19 24.17 2.13
N GLU A 211 4.56 24.86 3.09
CA GLU A 211 3.16 24.70 3.49
C GLU A 211 2.17 24.99 2.35
N SER A 212 2.63 25.55 1.22
CA SER A 212 1.79 25.76 0.03
C SER A 212 1.33 24.46 -0.65
N ARG A 213 1.92 23.32 -0.27
CA ARG A 213 1.59 22.01 -0.84
C ARG A 213 0.43 21.30 -0.14
N GLN A 214 -0.14 21.92 0.91
CA GLN A 214 -1.40 21.52 1.53
C GLN A 214 -2.59 22.12 0.76
N MET A 215 -2.63 21.93 -0.57
CA MET A 215 -3.80 22.30 -1.36
C MET A 215 -4.74 21.09 -1.38
N ASP A 216 -5.62 21.08 -0.38
CA ASP A 216 -6.78 20.21 -0.30
C ASP A 216 -7.47 20.12 -1.68
N PHE A 217 -7.79 18.88 -2.08
CA PHE A 217 -8.46 18.50 -3.33
C PHE A 217 -9.90 19.05 -3.49
N ALA A 218 -10.25 20.12 -2.77
CA ALA A 218 -11.59 20.61 -2.57
C ALA A 218 -11.94 21.87 -3.39
N LYS A 219 -11.33 22.09 -4.56
CA LYS A 219 -11.98 22.88 -5.62
C LYS A 219 -11.39 22.65 -7.00
N VAL A 220 -11.76 21.53 -7.63
CA VAL A 220 -11.62 21.38 -9.07
C VAL A 220 -12.84 22.03 -9.73
N GLU A 221 -12.68 23.27 -10.20
CA GLU A 221 -13.67 23.88 -11.09
C GLU A 221 -13.65 23.12 -12.43
N LYS A 222 -14.78 22.49 -12.77
CA LYS A 222 -14.95 21.82 -14.06
C LYS A 222 -14.87 22.88 -15.16
N ARG A 223 -13.98 22.67 -16.13
CA ARG A 223 -13.86 23.51 -17.34
C ARG A 223 -15.20 23.50 -18.09
N VAL A 224 -15.98 24.57 -17.96
CA VAL A 224 -17.21 24.77 -18.74
C VAL A 224 -16.79 25.08 -20.18
N ARG A 225 -17.14 24.20 -21.11
CA ARG A 225 -17.01 24.47 -22.54
C ARG A 225 -18.30 25.16 -22.97
N THR A 226 -18.34 26.49 -22.90
CA THR A 226 -19.46 27.26 -23.45
C THR A 226 -19.36 27.33 -24.97
N THR A 227 -20.45 26.97 -25.64
CA THR A 227 -20.73 27.37 -27.02
C THR A 227 -22.17 27.88 -27.05
N GLY A 228 -22.36 29.16 -26.77
CA GLY A 228 -23.68 29.81 -26.74
C GLY A 228 -23.92 30.56 -25.42
N GLY A 229 -24.12 31.88 -25.51
CA GLY A 229 -24.19 32.79 -24.37
C GLY A 229 -25.28 32.50 -23.34
N GLY A 230 -24.95 32.78 -22.08
CA GLY A 230 -25.88 32.78 -20.95
C GLY A 230 -25.22 33.52 -19.78
N SER A 231 -25.86 34.58 -19.31
CA SER A 231 -25.43 35.53 -18.29
C SER A 231 -24.79 34.89 -17.05
N THR A 232 -23.62 35.40 -16.64
CA THR A 232 -23.08 35.21 -15.29
C THR A 232 -23.98 35.94 -14.29
N GLY A 233 -24.92 35.21 -13.68
CA GLY A 233 -25.68 35.67 -12.52
C GLY A 233 -24.94 35.27 -11.25
N THR A 234 -24.30 36.24 -10.59
CA THR A 234 -23.88 36.14 -9.19
C THR A 234 -25.12 36.11 -8.30
N VAL A 235 -25.28 35.08 -7.47
CA VAL A 235 -26.09 35.19 -6.25
C VAL A 235 -25.11 35.36 -5.10
N SER A 236 -25.11 36.56 -4.51
CA SER A 236 -24.23 36.94 -3.42
C SER A 236 -24.86 36.69 -2.06
N GLN A 237 -23.99 36.17 -1.19
CA GLN A 237 -23.96 36.09 0.29
C GLN A 237 -25.06 35.30 1.00
#